data_AF-A0A9E4SA75-F1
#
_entry.id   AF-A0A9E4SA75-F1
#
_cell.length_a   1.000
_cell.length_b   1.000
_cell.length_c   1.000
_cell.angle_alpha   90.00
_cell.angle_beta   90.00
_cell.angle_gamma   90.00
#
_symmetry.space_group_name_H-M   'P 1'
#
loop_
_entity.id
_entity.type
_entity.pdbx_description
1 polymer ?
#
loop_
_entity_poly.entity_id
_entity_poly.type
_entity_poly.pdbx_seq_one_letter_code
_entity_poly.pdbx_strand_id
1 'polypeptide(L)'
;MVVRSRVIDRDPVTLNLRSYLAGGSPNVVFGDSHAGNGANGLDDFMVFWQPGINIENLERWVTRYAAENEVERVVVQLAPHLFRADLPHETNYDAYLEGREPRFFALEERFRSSHHKYFLDALGLIDYDYQPFGIYQPNGTYPREGRWYDLSADVRSARMAVRIGQMSPVAKLIPGQTPALERMLEVLHREGSAVCVAVFPLALEYAEAMETNPAYVEALELFANLAAESGARYVDLSKAVTNPDHIFNQDHLNIEGGRAFGSVLEAACFG
;
A
#
# COMPACT_ATOMS: atom_id res chain seq x y z
N MET A 1 -18.20 13.85 19.90
CA MET A 1 -18.17 12.53 20.57
C MET A 1 -18.53 11.41 19.59
N VAL A 2 -19.68 11.48 18.90
CA VAL A 2 -20.14 10.44 17.93
C VAL A 2 -19.18 10.25 16.75
N VAL A 3 -18.70 11.33 16.12
CA VAL A 3 -17.74 11.25 14.99
C VAL A 3 -16.42 10.59 15.41
N ARG A 4 -15.98 10.77 16.65
CA ARG A 4 -14.71 10.19 17.15
C ARG A 4 -14.80 8.68 17.31
N SER A 5 -15.84 8.20 17.99
CA SER A 5 -16.00 6.78 18.29
C SER A 5 -16.51 5.93 17.12
N ARG A 6 -17.20 6.54 16.13
CA ARG A 6 -17.77 5.79 15.00
C ARG A 6 -16.85 5.76 13.78
N VAL A 7 -16.09 6.83 13.55
CA VAL A 7 -15.36 7.02 12.31
C VAL A 7 -13.86 6.84 12.50
N ILE A 8 -13.28 7.61 13.41
CA ILE A 8 -11.82 7.69 13.57
C ILE A 8 -11.26 6.39 14.14
N ASP A 9 -11.91 5.84 15.16
CA ASP A 9 -11.50 4.56 15.75
C ASP A 9 -11.74 3.35 14.83
N ARG A 10 -12.39 3.55 13.67
CA ARG A 10 -12.64 2.52 12.65
C ARG A 10 -11.98 2.83 11.30
N ASP A 11 -11.26 3.94 11.20
CA ASP A 11 -10.57 4.35 9.97
C ASP A 11 -9.27 3.53 9.81
N PRO A 12 -9.09 2.78 8.71
CA PRO A 12 -7.93 1.92 8.52
C PRO A 12 -6.59 2.66 8.58
N VAL A 13 -6.53 3.90 8.10
CA VAL A 13 -5.30 4.71 8.13
C VAL A 13 -4.95 5.10 9.57
N THR A 14 -5.95 5.50 10.36
CA THR A 14 -5.79 5.82 11.78
C THR A 14 -5.36 4.58 12.59
N LEU A 15 -5.98 3.43 12.34
CA LEU A 15 -5.64 2.17 13.01
C LEU A 15 -4.21 1.73 12.65
N ASN A 16 -3.85 1.80 11.37
CA ASN A 16 -2.50 1.52 10.88
C ASN A 16 -1.45 2.41 11.55
N LEU A 17 -1.72 3.71 11.68
CA LEU A 17 -0.82 4.63 12.39
C LEU A 17 -0.66 4.28 13.86
N ARG A 18 -1.78 4.00 14.56
CA ARG A 18 -1.71 3.61 15.98
C ARG A 18 -0.87 2.36 16.17
N SER A 19 -1.02 1.38 15.28
CA SER A 19 -0.17 0.18 15.25
C SER A 19 1.30 0.52 14.97
N TYR A 20 1.58 1.40 14.01
CA TYR A 20 2.93 1.88 13.72
C TYR A 20 3.60 2.54 14.93
N LEU A 21 2.89 3.45 15.61
CA LEU A 21 3.41 4.16 16.78
C LEU A 21 3.52 3.27 18.03
N ALA A 22 2.70 2.23 18.13
CA ALA A 22 2.83 1.24 19.19
C ALA A 22 4.11 0.40 19.03
N GLY A 23 4.51 0.15 17.78
CA GLY A 23 5.75 -0.55 17.44
C GLY A 23 5.82 -1.98 17.95
N GLY A 24 7.05 -2.47 18.11
CA GLY A 24 7.37 -3.71 18.83
C GLY A 24 7.30 -5.00 18.02
N SER A 25 6.95 -4.97 16.73
CA SER A 25 7.07 -6.16 15.87
C SER A 25 8.43 -6.23 15.20
N PRO A 26 9.13 -7.39 15.28
CA PRO A 26 10.37 -7.63 14.55
C PRO A 26 10.14 -7.94 13.07
N ASN A 27 8.92 -8.29 12.67
CA ASN A 27 8.58 -8.60 11.28
C ASN A 27 7.56 -7.57 10.78
N VAL A 28 7.90 -6.88 9.69
CA VAL A 28 7.12 -5.73 9.23
C VAL A 28 7.01 -5.67 7.72
N VAL A 29 5.89 -5.16 7.23
CA VAL A 29 5.68 -4.83 5.81
C VAL A 29 5.43 -3.34 5.69
N PHE A 30 6.17 -2.66 4.81
CA PHE A 30 5.94 -1.26 4.48
C PHE A 30 5.48 -1.12 3.03
N GLY A 31 4.55 -0.21 2.76
CA GLY A 31 4.16 0.09 1.38
C GLY A 31 2.96 1.01 1.27
N ASP A 32 2.33 0.99 0.10
CA ASP A 32 1.13 1.76 -0.16
C ASP A 32 -0.15 0.91 0.02
N SER A 33 -1.28 1.29 -0.58
CA SER A 33 -2.51 0.49 -0.48
C SER A 33 -2.39 -0.94 -1.00
N HIS A 34 -1.37 -1.26 -1.82
CA HIS A 34 -1.10 -2.62 -2.25
C HIS A 34 -0.62 -3.47 -1.07
N ALA A 35 0.22 -2.93 -0.19
CA ALA A 35 0.62 -3.61 1.04
C ALA A 35 -0.60 -3.87 1.95
N GLY A 36 -1.46 -2.87 2.13
CA GLY A 36 -2.67 -2.98 2.96
C GLY A 36 -3.63 -4.09 2.55
N ASN A 37 -3.74 -4.36 1.24
CA ASN A 37 -4.59 -5.45 0.75
C ASN A 37 -3.84 -6.78 0.59
N GLY A 38 -2.58 -6.73 0.17
CA GLY A 38 -1.81 -7.92 -0.20
C GLY A 38 -1.15 -8.63 0.97
N ALA A 39 -0.77 -7.93 2.04
CA ALA A 39 -0.02 -8.53 3.15
C ALA A 39 -0.91 -9.07 4.29
N ASN A 40 -2.23 -9.11 4.08
CA ASN A 40 -3.20 -9.53 5.11
C ASN A 40 -3.11 -11.00 5.55
N GLY A 41 -2.37 -11.84 4.82
CA GLY A 41 -2.13 -13.24 5.17
C GLY A 41 -0.81 -13.50 5.88
N LEU A 42 -0.05 -12.47 6.25
CA LEU A 42 1.19 -12.61 7.00
C LEU A 42 0.90 -12.51 8.50
N ASP A 43 0.57 -13.64 9.14
CA ASP A 43 0.10 -13.65 10.53
C ASP A 43 1.12 -13.10 11.54
N ASP A 44 2.42 -13.23 11.25
CA ASP A 44 3.52 -12.79 12.12
C ASP A 44 4.08 -11.41 11.75
N PHE A 45 3.50 -10.70 10.78
CA PHE A 45 3.98 -9.39 10.34
C PHE A 45 3.00 -8.27 10.72
N MET A 46 3.55 -7.14 11.16
CA MET A 46 2.80 -5.89 11.18
C MET A 46 2.87 -5.22 9.82
N VAL A 47 1.71 -4.89 9.26
CA VAL A 47 1.61 -4.24 7.95
C VAL A 47 1.39 -2.75 8.16
N PHE A 48 2.34 -1.94 7.70
CA PHE A 48 2.33 -0.48 7.77
C PHE A 48 2.16 0.10 6.38
N TRP A 49 1.00 0.68 6.12
CA TRP A 49 0.70 1.17 4.77
C TRP A 49 -0.05 2.49 4.75
N GLN A 50 0.12 3.25 3.67
CA GLN A 50 -0.64 4.47 3.44
C GLN A 50 -1.04 4.60 1.97
N PRO A 51 -2.33 4.85 1.67
CA PRO A 51 -2.76 5.13 0.30
C PRO A 51 -1.99 6.30 -0.30
N GLY A 52 -1.34 6.06 -1.44
CA GLY A 52 -0.61 7.10 -2.17
C GLY A 52 0.63 7.63 -1.44
N ILE A 53 1.21 6.85 -0.51
CA ILE A 53 2.53 7.17 0.06
C ILE A 53 3.54 7.37 -1.07
N ASN A 54 4.38 8.39 -0.94
CA ASN A 54 5.49 8.59 -1.87
C ASN A 54 6.78 7.98 -1.30
N ILE A 55 7.80 7.87 -2.16
CA ILE A 55 9.06 7.22 -1.82
C ILE A 55 9.77 7.87 -0.63
N GLU A 56 9.77 9.20 -0.54
CA GLU A 56 10.42 9.93 0.55
C GLU A 56 9.74 9.66 1.90
N ASN A 57 8.41 9.57 1.92
CA ASN A 57 7.68 9.27 3.14
C ASN A 57 7.79 7.79 3.53
N LEU A 58 7.83 6.89 2.54
CA LEU A 58 8.13 5.49 2.79
C LEU A 58 9.51 5.33 3.44
N GLU A 59 10.54 6.01 2.90
CA GLU A 59 11.87 6.05 3.51
C GLU A 59 11.82 6.54 4.95
N ARG A 60 11.15 7.67 5.22
CA ARG A 60 11.02 8.19 6.59
C ARG A 60 10.33 7.21 7.54
N TRP A 61 9.27 6.54 7.09
CA TRP A 61 8.54 5.55 7.92
C TRP A 61 9.44 4.38 8.29
N VAL A 62 10.15 3.84 7.31
CA VAL A 62 11.07 2.72 7.48
C VAL A 62 12.22 3.12 8.39
N THR A 63 12.91 4.22 8.08
CA THR A 63 14.06 4.71 8.84
C THR A 63 13.71 4.98 10.30
N ARG A 64 12.56 5.63 10.55
CA ARG A 64 12.11 5.90 11.92
C ARG A 64 11.74 4.63 12.67
N TYR A 65 11.00 3.72 12.04
CA TYR A 65 10.59 2.48 12.71
C TYR A 65 11.82 1.63 13.09
N ALA A 66 12.77 1.47 12.16
CA ALA A 66 14.01 0.75 12.39
C ALA A 66 14.91 1.40 13.46
N ALA A 67 14.84 2.72 13.63
CA ALA A 67 15.59 3.42 14.69
C ALA A 67 14.99 3.21 16.10
N GLU A 68 13.70 2.89 16.20
CA GLU A 68 12.97 2.76 17.47
C GLU A 68 12.70 1.30 17.84
N ASN A 69 12.89 0.34 16.93
CA ASN A 69 12.54 -1.07 17.10
C ASN A 69 13.63 -1.99 16.55
N GLU A 70 13.77 -3.17 17.15
CA GLU A 70 14.56 -4.26 16.56
C GLU A 70 13.75 -4.90 15.44
N VAL A 71 14.31 -4.92 14.23
CA VAL A 71 13.63 -5.40 13.03
C VAL A 71 14.41 -6.56 12.42
N GLU A 72 13.83 -7.75 12.43
CA GLU A 72 14.42 -8.99 11.90
C GLU A 72 14.09 -9.19 10.42
N ARG A 73 12.82 -9.03 10.02
CA ARG A 73 12.37 -9.28 8.65
C ARG A 73 11.54 -8.11 8.13
N VAL A 74 11.89 -7.61 6.95
CA VAL A 74 11.19 -6.48 6.32
C VAL A 74 10.79 -6.83 4.91
N VAL A 75 9.51 -6.66 4.60
CA VAL A 75 9.04 -6.56 3.21
C VAL A 75 8.82 -5.08 2.91
N VAL A 76 9.59 -4.53 1.97
CA VAL A 76 9.33 -3.23 1.39
C VAL A 76 8.57 -3.45 0.09
N GLN A 77 7.26 -3.21 0.14
CA GLN A 77 6.43 -3.23 -1.05
C GLN A 77 6.69 -1.97 -1.87
N LEU A 78 7.19 -2.16 -3.09
CA LEU A 78 7.37 -1.11 -4.08
C LEU A 78 6.47 -1.38 -5.28
N ALA A 79 6.04 -0.31 -5.94
CA ALA A 79 5.30 -0.39 -7.19
C ALA A 79 5.76 0.74 -8.11
N PRO A 80 5.84 0.51 -9.44
CA PRO A 80 6.30 1.54 -10.36
C PRO A 80 5.52 2.86 -10.30
N HIS A 81 4.23 2.83 -9.95
CA HIS A 81 3.42 4.04 -9.82
C HIS A 81 3.90 5.00 -8.72
N LEU A 82 4.82 4.59 -7.85
CA LEU A 82 5.50 5.47 -6.90
C LEU A 82 6.31 6.58 -7.62
N PHE A 83 6.68 6.37 -8.89
CA PHE A 83 7.33 7.34 -9.76
C PHE A 83 6.35 8.10 -10.68
N ARG A 84 5.04 8.10 -10.40
CA ARG A 84 4.08 8.92 -11.16
C ARG A 84 4.29 10.42 -10.89
N ALA A 85 3.86 11.27 -11.83
CA ALA A 85 4.08 12.72 -11.79
C ALA A 85 3.27 13.47 -10.71
N ASP A 86 2.54 12.77 -9.85
CA ASP A 86 1.43 13.36 -9.09
C ASP A 86 1.85 14.51 -8.18
N LEU A 87 0.90 15.44 -8.04
CA LEU A 87 1.01 16.60 -7.15
C LEU A 87 1.32 16.11 -5.72
N PRO A 88 2.19 16.82 -4.98
CA PRO A 88 2.52 16.47 -3.61
C PRO A 88 1.21 16.39 -2.81
N HIS A 89 0.80 15.18 -2.46
CA HIS A 89 -0.09 15.01 -1.33
C HIS A 89 0.74 15.37 -0.11
N GLU A 90 0.75 16.66 0.24
CA GLU A 90 1.22 17.18 1.52
C GLU A 90 0.27 16.68 2.61
N THR A 91 0.23 15.37 2.85
CA THR A 91 -0.24 14.91 4.13
C THR A 91 0.82 15.33 5.13
N ASN A 92 0.43 16.00 6.22
CA ASN A 92 1.36 16.43 7.27
C ASN A 92 1.92 15.20 8.00
N TYR A 93 2.90 14.54 7.39
CA TYR A 93 3.50 13.29 7.85
C TYR A 93 4.20 13.47 9.19
N ASP A 94 4.83 14.62 9.42
CA ASP A 94 5.48 14.93 10.69
C ASP A 94 4.46 14.91 11.83
N ALA A 95 3.26 15.47 11.62
CA ALA A 95 2.19 15.37 12.60
C ALA A 95 1.73 13.91 12.86
N TYR A 96 1.77 13.04 11.85
CA TYR A 96 1.48 11.61 12.03
C TYR A 96 2.53 10.93 12.89
N LEU A 97 3.80 11.06 12.51
CA LEU A 97 4.90 10.40 13.21
C LEU A 97 5.08 10.96 14.63
N GLU A 98 4.72 12.22 14.87
CA GLU A 98 4.70 12.82 16.21
C GLU A 98 3.47 12.44 17.06
N GLY A 99 2.59 11.56 16.57
CA GLY A 99 1.39 11.14 17.30
C GLY A 99 0.36 12.27 17.51
N ARG A 100 0.43 13.34 16.71
CA ARG A 100 -0.51 14.46 16.81
C ARG A 100 -1.84 14.07 16.16
N GLU A 101 -2.82 13.73 17.01
CA GLU A 101 -4.19 13.55 16.55
C GLU A 101 -4.76 14.89 16.02
N PRO A 102 -5.35 14.89 14.81
CA PRO A 102 -5.93 16.09 14.26
C PRO A 102 -7.16 16.53 15.04
N ARG A 103 -7.32 17.85 15.23
CA ARG A 103 -8.52 18.40 15.88
C ARG A 103 -9.78 18.20 15.04
N PHE A 104 -9.65 18.24 13.71
CA PHE A 104 -10.76 18.11 12.76
C PHE A 104 -10.38 17.19 11.60
N PHE A 105 -10.64 15.90 11.74
CA PHE A 105 -10.30 14.88 10.73
C PHE A 105 -10.91 15.15 9.35
N ALA A 106 -12.10 15.78 9.29
CA ALA A 106 -12.76 16.14 8.03
C ALA A 106 -12.17 17.39 7.33
N LEU A 107 -11.22 18.08 7.95
CA LEU A 107 -10.53 19.24 7.38
C LEU A 107 -9.08 18.92 7.00
N GLU A 108 -8.62 17.73 7.35
CA GLU A 108 -7.25 17.29 7.16
C GLU A 108 -7.13 16.63 5.79
N GLU A 109 -6.23 17.15 4.96
CA GLU A 109 -6.07 16.71 3.58
C GLU A 109 -5.80 15.19 3.46
N ARG A 110 -5.12 14.64 4.46
CA ARG A 110 -4.83 13.20 4.57
C ARG A 110 -6.05 12.29 4.67
N PHE A 111 -7.21 12.81 5.03
CA PHE A 111 -8.46 12.05 5.04
C PHE A 111 -9.40 12.46 3.91
N ARG A 112 -8.96 13.26 2.94
CA ARG A 112 -9.82 13.76 1.86
C ARG A 112 -10.49 12.64 1.07
N SER A 113 -9.79 11.53 0.83
CA SER A 113 -10.34 10.32 0.22
C SER A 113 -11.47 9.70 1.06
N SER A 114 -11.46 9.90 2.38
CA SER A 114 -12.48 9.46 3.33
C SER A 114 -13.53 10.53 3.68
N HIS A 115 -13.42 11.78 3.19
CA HIS A 115 -14.37 12.85 3.55
C HIS A 115 -15.81 12.55 3.15
N HIS A 116 -16.04 11.93 2.00
CA HIS A 116 -17.38 11.50 1.60
C HIS A 116 -17.96 10.49 2.59
N LYS A 117 -17.13 9.62 3.18
CA LYS A 117 -17.52 8.65 4.21
C LYS A 117 -17.90 9.37 5.50
N TYR A 118 -17.11 10.37 5.89
CA TYR A 118 -17.39 11.20 7.07
C TYR A 118 -18.71 11.94 6.95
N PHE A 119 -19.00 12.44 5.74
CA PHE A 119 -20.26 13.09 5.44
C PHE A 119 -21.45 12.12 5.50
N LEU A 120 -21.33 10.94 4.87
CA LEU A 120 -22.39 9.94 4.85
C LEU A 120 -22.67 9.34 6.24
N ASP A 121 -21.65 9.11 7.07
CA ASP A 121 -21.81 8.69 8.47
C ASP A 121 -22.45 9.79 9.32
N ALA A 122 -22.06 11.06 9.14
CA ALA A 122 -22.68 12.18 9.83
C ALA A 122 -24.18 12.31 9.51
N LEU A 123 -24.60 11.89 8.32
CA LEU A 123 -26.02 11.82 7.91
C LEU A 123 -26.74 10.55 8.42
N GLY A 124 -26.06 9.64 9.11
CA GLY A 124 -26.61 8.36 9.56
C GLY A 124 -26.96 7.40 8.42
N LEU A 125 -26.39 7.61 7.23
CA LEU A 125 -26.66 6.82 6.02
C LEU A 125 -25.68 5.66 5.85
N ILE A 126 -24.64 5.61 6.67
CA ILE A 126 -23.73 4.47 6.78
C ILE A 126 -24.06 3.76 8.09
N ASP A 127 -24.55 2.53 7.97
CA ASP A 127 -24.40 1.56 9.05
C ASP A 127 -23.03 0.92 8.88
N TYR A 128 -22.14 1.07 9.86
CA TYR A 128 -20.82 0.47 9.77
C TYR A 128 -20.88 -1.06 9.71
N ASP A 129 -21.95 -1.67 10.23
CA ASP A 129 -22.21 -3.11 10.18
C ASP A 129 -22.94 -3.50 8.86
N TYR A 130 -23.55 -2.52 8.17
CA TYR A 130 -24.29 -2.69 6.91
C TYR A 130 -23.89 -1.60 5.89
N GLN A 131 -22.70 -1.75 5.34
CA GLN A 131 -22.10 -0.78 4.44
C GLN A 131 -22.65 -0.93 3.01
N PRO A 132 -23.31 0.10 2.43
CA PRO A 132 -23.91 0.01 1.09
C PRO A 132 -22.86 -0.14 -0.04
N PHE A 133 -21.62 0.23 0.22
CA PHE A 133 -20.47 0.10 -0.68
C PHE A 133 -19.35 -0.76 -0.06
N GLY A 134 -19.76 -1.71 0.79
CA GLY A 134 -19.09 -2.92 1.29
C GLY A 134 -18.17 -2.84 2.53
N ILE A 135 -17.73 -4.01 3.00
CA ILE A 135 -17.51 -4.34 4.43
C ILE A 135 -16.21 -3.73 4.97
N TYR A 136 -16.27 -2.80 5.92
CA TYR A 136 -15.04 -2.26 6.50
C TYR A 136 -14.41 -3.29 7.45
N GLN A 137 -13.16 -3.65 7.19
CA GLN A 137 -12.31 -4.35 8.15
C GLN A 137 -11.14 -3.43 8.54
N PRO A 138 -10.40 -3.70 9.64
CA PRO A 138 -9.18 -2.98 10.01
C PRO A 138 -8.13 -2.88 8.87
N ASN A 139 -8.35 -3.62 7.78
CA ASN A 139 -7.46 -3.87 6.67
C ASN A 139 -7.91 -3.19 5.36
N GLY A 140 -9.00 -2.40 5.35
CA GLY A 140 -9.43 -1.68 4.14
C GLY A 140 -10.94 -1.55 3.94
N THR A 141 -11.32 -0.82 2.87
CA THR A 141 -12.71 -0.64 2.40
C THR A 141 -12.92 -1.41 1.09
N TYR A 142 -14.02 -2.17 0.96
CA TYR A 142 -14.30 -3.01 -0.23
C TYR A 142 -15.67 -2.68 -0.83
N PRO A 143 -15.83 -2.26 -2.10
CA PRO A 143 -17.12 -2.17 -2.80
C PRO A 143 -17.92 -3.47 -2.89
N ARG A 144 -19.25 -3.30 -2.91
CA ARG A 144 -20.26 -4.35 -3.13
C ARG A 144 -20.51 -4.64 -4.62
N GLU A 145 -20.05 -3.78 -5.53
CA GLU A 145 -20.27 -3.91 -6.97
C GLU A 145 -19.37 -4.99 -7.60
N GLY A 146 -19.68 -6.26 -7.36
CA GLY A 146 -19.07 -7.40 -8.05
C GLY A 146 -17.57 -7.56 -7.81
N ARG A 147 -17.05 -8.76 -8.07
CA ARG A 147 -15.62 -8.97 -8.24
C ARG A 147 -15.17 -8.24 -9.51
N TRP A 148 -13.89 -7.88 -9.62
CA TRP A 148 -13.34 -7.25 -10.82
C TRP A 148 -13.76 -7.98 -12.12
N TYR A 149 -13.73 -9.30 -12.08
CA TYR A 149 -14.07 -10.16 -13.21
C TYR A 149 -15.58 -10.36 -13.44
N ASP A 150 -16.45 -9.88 -12.55
CA ASP A 150 -17.91 -9.86 -12.77
C ASP A 150 -18.33 -8.70 -13.69
N LEU A 151 -17.47 -7.68 -13.85
CA LEU A 151 -17.72 -6.57 -14.78
C LEU A 151 -17.70 -7.07 -16.23
N SER A 152 -18.34 -6.34 -17.15
CA SER A 152 -18.17 -6.63 -18.58
C SER A 152 -16.74 -6.31 -19.03
N ALA A 153 -16.27 -6.96 -20.09
CA ALA A 153 -14.95 -6.69 -20.66
C ALA A 153 -14.77 -5.22 -21.05
N ASP A 154 -15.80 -4.58 -21.61
CA ASP A 154 -15.77 -3.15 -21.98
C ASP A 154 -15.60 -2.25 -20.76
N VAL A 155 -16.30 -2.54 -19.65
CA VAL A 155 -16.17 -1.76 -18.42
C VAL A 155 -14.80 -1.95 -17.80
N ARG A 156 -14.27 -3.19 -17.77
CA ARG A 156 -12.90 -3.45 -17.30
C ARG A 156 -11.88 -2.69 -18.14
N SER A 157 -11.98 -2.79 -19.47
CA SER A 157 -11.08 -2.10 -20.39
C SER A 157 -11.09 -0.58 -20.18
N ALA A 158 -12.28 0.03 -20.05
CA ALA A 158 -12.41 1.46 -19.80
C ALA A 158 -11.81 1.88 -18.45
N ARG A 159 -12.08 1.14 -17.37
CA ARG A 159 -11.51 1.42 -16.02
C ARG A 159 -9.99 1.23 -16.01
N MET A 160 -9.51 0.19 -16.68
CA MET A 160 -8.08 -0.11 -16.82
C MET A 160 -7.36 1.02 -17.56
N ALA A 161 -7.91 1.51 -18.67
CA ALA A 161 -7.31 2.63 -19.42
C ALA A 161 -7.18 3.90 -18.57
N VAL A 162 -8.22 4.23 -17.78
CA VAL A 162 -8.16 5.35 -16.82
C VAL A 162 -7.06 5.11 -15.78
N ARG A 163 -6.99 3.90 -15.22
CA ARG A 163 -6.01 3.58 -14.19
C ARG A 163 -4.58 3.66 -14.71
N ILE A 164 -4.30 3.12 -15.90
CA ILE A 164 -2.99 3.21 -16.56
C ILE A 164 -2.58 4.68 -16.71
N GLY A 165 -3.50 5.54 -17.17
CA GLY A 165 -3.23 6.98 -17.30
C GLY A 165 -2.92 7.68 -15.98
N GLN A 166 -3.47 7.19 -14.87
CA GLN A 166 -3.27 7.77 -13.52
C GLN A 166 -2.06 7.20 -12.77
N MET A 167 -1.71 5.94 -13.03
CA MET A 167 -0.71 5.21 -12.25
C MET A 167 0.57 4.91 -13.03
N SER A 168 0.66 5.31 -14.29
CA SER A 168 1.90 5.18 -15.03
C SER A 168 3.02 6.01 -14.40
N PRO A 169 4.23 5.44 -14.22
CA PRO A 169 5.40 6.23 -13.88
C PRO A 169 5.72 7.24 -14.98
N VAL A 170 6.43 8.32 -14.61
CA VAL A 170 6.98 9.25 -15.59
C VAL A 170 8.12 8.62 -16.39
N ALA A 171 8.26 9.04 -17.65
CA ALA A 171 9.30 8.54 -18.56
C ALA A 171 10.75 8.77 -18.10
N LYS A 172 10.96 9.60 -17.09
CA LYS A 172 12.25 9.80 -16.43
C LYS A 172 12.00 9.80 -14.94
N LEU A 173 12.52 8.80 -14.25
CA LEU A 173 12.35 8.67 -12.79
C LEU A 173 12.76 9.98 -12.10
N ILE A 174 11.97 10.38 -11.10
CA ILE A 174 12.06 11.71 -10.51
C ILE A 174 13.36 11.82 -9.70
N PRO A 175 14.19 12.87 -9.93
CA PRO A 175 15.40 13.08 -9.16
C PRO A 175 15.12 13.11 -7.64
N GLY A 176 15.94 12.42 -6.85
CA GLY A 176 15.79 12.35 -5.39
C GLY A 176 14.99 11.15 -4.88
N GLN A 177 14.10 10.57 -5.69
CA GLN A 177 13.36 9.36 -5.32
C GLN A 177 14.29 8.14 -5.22
N THR A 178 15.17 7.93 -6.21
CA THR A 178 16.14 6.82 -6.16
C THR A 178 17.08 6.93 -4.94
N PRO A 179 17.71 8.09 -4.64
CA PRO A 179 18.46 8.26 -3.39
C PRO A 179 17.68 7.99 -2.11
N ALA A 180 16.37 8.25 -2.06
CA ALA A 180 15.55 7.90 -0.91
C ALA A 180 15.38 6.39 -0.76
N LEU A 181 15.17 5.64 -1.86
CA LEU A 181 15.15 4.18 -1.81
C LEU A 181 16.50 3.60 -1.38
N GLU A 182 17.61 4.15 -1.89
CA GLU A 182 18.97 3.75 -1.49
C GLU A 182 19.18 3.89 0.02
N ARG A 183 18.89 5.09 0.58
CA ARG A 183 19.03 5.34 2.02
C ARG A 183 18.15 4.43 2.86
N MET A 184 16.91 4.20 2.43
CA MET A 184 15.98 3.31 3.12
C MET A 184 16.54 1.88 3.22
N LEU A 185 17.03 1.33 2.10
CA LEU A 185 17.61 -0.01 2.08
C LEU A 185 18.95 -0.09 2.84
N GLU A 186 19.78 0.95 2.77
CA GLU A 186 21.02 1.05 3.54
C GLU A 186 20.75 1.02 5.05
N VAL A 187 19.73 1.75 5.54
CA VAL A 187 19.33 1.72 6.95
C VAL A 187 18.95 0.30 7.35
N LEU A 188 18.05 -0.35 6.63
CA LEU A 188 17.62 -1.71 6.95
C LEU A 188 18.77 -2.73 6.91
N HIS A 189 19.68 -2.60 5.94
CA HIS A 189 20.87 -3.43 5.85
C HIS A 189 21.79 -3.24 7.06
N ARG A 190 22.03 -1.98 7.47
CA ARG A 190 22.88 -1.65 8.62
C ARG A 190 22.31 -2.18 9.94
N GLU A 191 20.99 -2.14 10.10
CA GLU A 191 20.32 -2.73 11.28
C GLU A 191 20.31 -4.28 11.25
N GLY A 192 20.81 -4.90 10.18
CA GLY A 192 20.94 -6.36 10.07
C GLY A 192 19.64 -7.09 9.72
N SER A 193 18.62 -6.38 9.29
CA SER A 193 17.34 -6.97 8.88
C SER A 193 17.49 -7.83 7.63
N ALA A 194 16.75 -8.93 7.55
CA ALA A 194 16.49 -9.62 6.29
C ALA A 194 15.48 -8.80 5.48
N VAL A 195 15.95 -8.19 4.39
CA VAL A 195 15.13 -7.29 3.57
C VAL A 195 14.64 -7.99 2.30
N CYS A 196 13.36 -7.84 2.01
CA CYS A 196 12.72 -8.24 0.76
C CYS A 196 12.09 -7.01 0.09
N VAL A 197 12.50 -6.68 -1.13
CA VAL A 197 11.85 -5.71 -2.00
C VAL A 197 10.84 -6.45 -2.87
N ALA A 198 9.55 -6.16 -2.71
CA ALA A 198 8.48 -6.92 -3.33
C ALA A 198 7.56 -6.05 -4.18
N VAL A 199 7.24 -6.53 -5.39
CA VAL A 199 6.17 -5.96 -6.22
C VAL A 199 4.95 -6.85 -6.07
N PHE A 200 3.85 -6.26 -5.61
CA PHE A 200 2.67 -7.02 -5.22
C PHE A 200 1.77 -7.36 -6.43
N PRO A 201 0.93 -8.41 -6.32
CA PRO A 201 0.08 -8.88 -7.40
C PRO A 201 -0.92 -7.83 -7.91
N LEU A 202 -1.16 -7.89 -9.21
CA LEU A 202 -2.13 -7.10 -9.96
C LEU A 202 -3.10 -8.02 -10.70
N ALA A 203 -4.17 -7.48 -11.28
CA ALA A 203 -4.94 -8.22 -12.28
C ALA A 203 -4.03 -8.51 -13.49
N LEU A 204 -4.11 -9.72 -14.05
CA LEU A 204 -3.18 -10.16 -15.11
C LEU A 204 -3.21 -9.20 -16.31
N GLU A 205 -4.40 -8.84 -16.79
CA GLU A 205 -4.56 -7.93 -17.92
C GLU A 205 -3.99 -6.52 -17.65
N TYR A 206 -3.98 -6.08 -16.39
CA TYR A 206 -3.42 -4.80 -16.01
C TYR A 206 -1.90 -4.87 -15.93
N ALA A 207 -1.34 -5.94 -15.35
CA ALA A 207 0.10 -6.16 -15.33
C ALA A 207 0.67 -6.21 -16.76
N GLU A 208 0.04 -6.98 -17.65
CA GLU A 208 0.43 -7.08 -19.06
C GLU A 208 0.35 -5.74 -19.78
N ALA A 209 -0.70 -4.94 -19.53
CA ALA A 209 -0.83 -3.63 -20.13
C ALA A 209 0.24 -2.64 -19.61
N MET A 210 0.55 -2.67 -18.32
CA MET A 210 1.56 -1.79 -17.72
C MET A 210 2.98 -2.10 -18.22
N GLU A 211 3.31 -3.37 -18.48
CA GLU A 211 4.60 -3.77 -19.05
C GLU A 211 4.87 -3.23 -20.45
N THR A 212 3.83 -2.77 -21.17
CA THR A 212 4.02 -2.07 -22.45
C THR A 212 4.59 -0.65 -22.28
N ASN A 213 4.59 -0.11 -21.06
CA ASN A 213 5.18 1.18 -20.73
C ASN A 213 6.67 1.01 -20.37
N PRO A 214 7.62 1.56 -21.14
CA PRO A 214 9.04 1.43 -20.83
C PRO A 214 9.44 1.95 -19.45
N ALA A 215 8.78 3.01 -18.96
CA ALA A 215 9.06 3.59 -17.65
C ALA A 215 8.63 2.66 -16.50
N TYR A 216 7.62 1.81 -16.74
CA TYR A 216 7.22 0.78 -15.79
C TYR A 216 8.30 -0.29 -15.67
N VAL A 217 8.80 -0.78 -16.81
CA VAL A 217 9.88 -1.76 -16.86
C VAL A 217 11.16 -1.22 -16.24
N GLU A 218 11.54 0.03 -16.56
CA GLU A 218 12.72 0.70 -15.98
C GLU A 218 12.61 0.81 -14.45
N ALA A 219 11.42 1.09 -13.91
CA ALA A 219 11.21 1.12 -12.46
C ALA A 219 11.38 -0.27 -11.81
N LEU A 220 10.89 -1.34 -12.45
CA LEU A 220 11.10 -2.71 -11.97
C LEU A 220 12.58 -3.10 -11.99
N GLU A 221 13.29 -2.77 -13.07
CA GLU A 221 14.73 -2.99 -13.17
C GLU A 221 15.50 -2.22 -12.09
N LEU A 222 15.11 -0.96 -11.81
CA LEU A 222 15.68 -0.19 -10.73
C LEU A 222 15.49 -0.89 -9.38
N PHE A 223 14.27 -1.37 -9.07
CA PHE A 223 14.02 -2.07 -7.81
C PHE A 223 14.88 -3.33 -7.66
N ALA A 224 15.03 -4.11 -8.73
CA ALA A 224 15.88 -5.30 -8.75
C ALA A 224 17.36 -4.94 -8.51
N ASN A 225 17.86 -3.88 -9.15
CA ASN A 225 19.24 -3.41 -8.99
C ASN A 225 19.50 -2.91 -7.56
N LEU A 226 18.61 -2.07 -7.01
CA LEU A 226 18.72 -1.56 -5.64
C LEU A 226 18.70 -2.68 -4.60
N ALA A 227 17.85 -3.69 -4.81
CA ALA A 227 17.81 -4.86 -3.95
C ALA A 227 19.13 -5.64 -4.01
N ALA A 228 19.65 -5.90 -5.22
CA ALA A 228 20.93 -6.59 -5.39
C ALA A 228 22.11 -5.84 -4.75
N GLU A 229 22.18 -4.52 -4.92
CA GLU A 229 23.24 -3.67 -4.36
C GLU A 229 23.21 -3.60 -2.83
N SER A 230 22.02 -3.62 -2.23
CA SER A 230 21.83 -3.61 -0.76
C SER A 230 21.86 -4.99 -0.12
N GLY A 231 22.01 -6.06 -0.92
CA GLY A 231 21.91 -7.44 -0.44
C GLY A 231 20.50 -7.87 -0.02
N ALA A 232 19.48 -7.11 -0.40
CA ALA A 232 18.08 -7.48 -0.22
C ALA A 232 17.64 -8.50 -1.28
N ARG A 233 16.59 -9.27 -0.98
CA ARG A 233 15.95 -10.14 -1.96
C ARG A 233 14.94 -9.34 -2.78
N TYR A 234 14.99 -9.46 -4.11
CA TYR A 234 13.95 -8.91 -4.99
C TYR A 234 12.96 -9.99 -5.40
N VAL A 235 11.66 -9.68 -5.29
CA VAL A 235 10.58 -10.54 -5.81
C VAL A 235 9.56 -9.72 -6.59
N ASP A 236 9.40 -10.06 -7.87
CA ASP A 236 8.29 -9.56 -8.67
C ASP A 236 7.14 -10.58 -8.62
N LEU A 237 6.08 -10.24 -7.92
CA LEU A 237 4.88 -11.06 -7.76
C LEU A 237 3.67 -10.41 -8.45
N SER A 238 3.89 -9.42 -9.33
CA SER A 238 2.83 -8.68 -10.03
C SER A 238 1.86 -9.58 -10.79
N LYS A 239 2.31 -10.77 -11.22
CA LYS A 239 1.51 -11.78 -11.96
C LYS A 239 1.29 -13.08 -11.17
N ALA A 240 1.61 -13.11 -9.89
CA ALA A 240 1.59 -14.36 -9.10
C ALA A 240 0.17 -14.86 -8.79
N VAL A 241 -0.82 -13.97 -8.72
CA VAL A 241 -2.22 -14.33 -8.42
C VAL A 241 -3.00 -14.52 -9.71
N THR A 242 -3.40 -15.77 -9.98
CA THR A 242 -4.15 -16.14 -11.18
C THR A 242 -5.63 -16.40 -10.91
N ASN A 243 -6.05 -16.55 -9.66
CA ASN A 243 -7.45 -16.76 -9.31
C ASN A 243 -8.23 -15.44 -9.45
N PRO A 244 -9.19 -15.34 -10.38
CA PRO A 244 -10.02 -14.14 -10.56
C PRO A 244 -10.74 -13.71 -9.28
N ASP A 245 -11.10 -14.68 -8.43
CA ASP A 245 -11.84 -14.45 -7.19
C ASP A 245 -11.02 -13.77 -6.11
N HIS A 246 -9.70 -13.66 -6.29
CA HIS A 246 -8.78 -13.00 -5.36
C HIS A 246 -8.55 -11.52 -5.72
N ILE A 247 -9.04 -11.07 -6.88
CA ILE A 247 -8.81 -9.73 -7.41
C ILE A 247 -9.97 -8.81 -7.01
N PHE A 248 -9.64 -7.71 -6.34
CA PHE A 248 -10.61 -6.70 -5.94
C PHE A 248 -10.88 -5.72 -7.10
N ASN A 249 -9.82 -5.20 -7.71
CA ASN A 249 -9.86 -4.34 -8.89
C ASN A 249 -8.57 -4.56 -9.71
N GLN A 250 -8.34 -3.76 -10.75
CA GLN A 250 -7.19 -3.91 -11.64
C GLN A 250 -5.81 -4.01 -10.95
N ASP A 251 -5.63 -3.43 -9.75
CA ASP A 251 -4.32 -3.32 -9.09
C ASP A 251 -4.33 -3.67 -7.60
N HIS A 252 -5.40 -4.27 -7.10
CA HIS A 252 -5.51 -4.66 -5.70
C HIS A 252 -6.11 -6.05 -5.54
N LEU A 253 -5.58 -6.80 -4.58
CA LEU A 253 -6.22 -8.01 -4.06
C LEU A 253 -7.42 -7.66 -3.17
N ASN A 254 -8.36 -8.61 -3.04
CA ASN A 254 -9.35 -8.59 -1.96
C ASN A 254 -8.81 -9.32 -0.70
N ILE A 255 -9.61 -9.42 0.36
CA ILE A 255 -9.19 -10.06 1.63
C ILE A 255 -8.76 -11.51 1.39
N GLU A 256 -9.56 -12.27 0.66
CA GLU A 256 -9.29 -13.69 0.40
C GLU A 256 -8.00 -13.83 -0.40
N GLY A 257 -7.81 -12.98 -1.42
CA GLY A 257 -6.58 -12.88 -2.19
C GLY A 257 -5.37 -12.54 -1.34
N GLY A 258 -5.45 -11.52 -0.47
CA GLY A 258 -4.36 -11.15 0.43
C GLY A 258 -4.01 -12.25 1.43
N ARG A 259 -5.02 -12.96 1.97
CA ARG A 259 -4.80 -14.11 2.84
C ARG A 259 -4.11 -15.26 2.13
N ALA A 260 -4.59 -15.61 0.93
CA ALA A 260 -3.97 -16.67 0.12
C ALA A 260 -2.57 -16.29 -0.36
N PHE A 261 -2.32 -14.99 -0.62
CA PHE A 261 -1.04 -14.48 -1.09
C PHE A 261 0.03 -14.40 0.02
N GLY A 262 -0.35 -14.23 1.28
CA GLY A 262 0.58 -14.09 2.40
C GLY A 262 1.66 -15.18 2.45
N SER A 263 1.25 -16.45 2.36
CA SER A 263 2.20 -17.57 2.37
C SER A 263 3.10 -17.62 1.14
N VAL A 264 2.59 -17.19 -0.03
CA VAL A 264 3.38 -17.06 -1.26
C VAL A 264 4.44 -15.96 -1.10
N LEU A 265 4.04 -14.82 -0.55
CA LEU A 265 4.93 -13.68 -0.29
C LEU A 265 6.02 -14.06 0.71
N GLU A 266 5.66 -14.66 1.84
CA GLU A 266 6.65 -15.06 2.86
C GLU A 266 7.65 -16.08 2.32
N ALA A 267 7.18 -17.13 1.63
CA ALA A 267 8.06 -18.12 1.02
C ALA A 267 8.96 -17.51 -0.06
N ALA A 268 8.42 -16.58 -0.86
CA ALA A 268 9.21 -15.90 -1.88
C ALA A 268 10.26 -14.97 -1.28
N CYS A 269 10.01 -14.33 -0.14
CA CYS A 269 10.91 -13.39 0.49
C CYS A 269 11.95 -14.03 1.43
N PHE A 270 11.57 -15.06 2.19
CA PHE A 270 12.36 -15.58 3.30
C PHE A 270 12.52 -17.11 3.31
N GLY A 271 11.96 -17.80 2.31
CA GLY A 271 12.10 -19.25 2.10
C GLY A 271 13.29 -19.64 1.21
#